data_AF-A0A9D8RZQ0-F1
#
_entry.id   AF-A0A9D8RZQ0-F1
#
_cell.length_a   1.000
_cell.length_b   1.000
_cell.length_c   1.000
_cell.angle_alpha   90.00
_cell.angle_beta   90.00
_cell.angle_gamma   90.00
#
_symmetry.space_group_name_H-M   'P 1'
#
loop_
_entity.id
_entity.type
_entity.pdbx_description
1 polymer ?
#
loop_
_entity_poly.entity_id
_entity_poly.type
_entity_poly.pdbx_seq_one_letter_code
_entity_poly.pdbx_strand_id
1 'polypeptide(L)'
;MRFFIKPLSFIPALIMMYIIFSFSAQTGTASSKLSYKVTRQVVSAADNALDLELTEQQVNRCIQKIHFYIRKIAHFTEYFLLAVSVSIPLYVYGIRGIWLVLTAGILCSGFAALDEFHQLFVQGRGASVRDVIIDSCGALVGILFVRIFGYIFRKTIFEPLHKHSI
;
A
#
# COMPACT_ATOMS: atom_id res chain seq x y z
N MET A 1 -21.01 -23.79 1.14
CA MET A 1 -20.01 -22.93 1.82
C MET A 1 -19.09 -22.14 0.87
N ARG A 2 -18.48 -22.72 -0.17
CA ARG A 2 -17.56 -22.00 -1.09
C ARG A 2 -18.13 -20.76 -1.80
N PHE A 3 -19.45 -20.64 -1.97
CA PHE A 3 -20.06 -19.49 -2.66
C PHE A 3 -20.07 -18.21 -1.80
N PHE A 4 -20.14 -18.31 -0.47
CA PHE A 4 -20.16 -17.15 0.44
C PHE A 4 -18.76 -16.67 0.84
N ILE A 5 -17.79 -17.59 0.96
CA ILE A 5 -16.40 -17.26 1.31
C ILE A 5 -15.71 -16.51 0.15
N LYS A 6 -16.18 -16.74 -1.07
CA LYS A 6 -15.72 -16.10 -2.29
C LYS A 6 -15.83 -14.57 -2.21
N PRO A 7 -17.01 -13.93 -2.15
CA PRO A 7 -17.10 -12.47 -2.08
C PRO A 7 -16.43 -11.90 -0.80
N LEU A 8 -16.46 -12.67 0.30
CA LEU A 8 -15.81 -12.29 1.56
C LEU A 8 -14.29 -12.05 1.42
N SER A 9 -13.64 -12.70 0.47
CA SER A 9 -12.20 -12.55 0.22
C SER A 9 -11.78 -11.15 -0.25
N PHE A 10 -12.72 -10.31 -0.67
CA PHE A 10 -12.47 -8.90 -1.00
C PHE A 10 -12.66 -7.94 0.17
N ILE A 11 -13.13 -8.40 1.34
CA ILE A 11 -13.28 -7.54 2.51
C ILE A 11 -11.99 -6.79 2.87
N PRO A 12 -10.79 -7.43 2.89
CA PRO A 12 -9.55 -6.71 3.18
C PRO A 12 -9.30 -5.57 2.18
N ALA A 13 -9.61 -5.77 0.89
CA ALA A 13 -9.48 -4.73 -0.12
C ALA A 13 -10.45 -3.57 0.14
N LEU A 14 -11.71 -3.85 0.47
CA LEU A 14 -12.69 -2.81 0.80
C LEU A 14 -12.30 -2.02 2.05
N ILE A 15 -11.76 -2.69 3.07
CA ILE A 15 -11.23 -2.03 4.27
C ILE A 15 -10.06 -1.12 3.89
N MET A 16 -9.12 -1.59 3.06
CA MET A 16 -8.00 -0.77 2.61
C MET A 16 -8.46 0.45 1.80
N MET A 17 -9.42 0.27 0.89
CA MET A 17 -10.02 1.38 0.13
C MET A 17 -10.66 2.42 1.06
N TYR A 18 -11.40 1.97 2.08
CA TYR A 18 -11.98 2.86 3.08
C TYR A 18 -10.91 3.62 3.89
N ILE A 19 -9.85 2.94 4.31
CA ILE A 19 -8.74 3.56 5.06
C ILE A 19 -8.07 4.65 4.20
N ILE A 20 -7.73 4.34 2.95
CA ILE A 20 -7.10 5.29 2.03
C ILE A 20 -8.00 6.51 1.83
N PHE A 21 -9.28 6.29 1.54
CA PHE A 21 -10.24 7.36 1.33
C PHE A 21 -10.41 8.23 2.59
N SER A 22 -10.42 7.62 3.78
CA SER A 22 -10.47 8.34 5.06
C SER A 22 -9.24 9.21 5.29
N PHE A 23 -8.04 8.74 4.90
CA PHE A 23 -6.82 9.55 4.96
C PHE A 23 -6.77 10.66 3.90
N SER A 24 -7.33 10.39 2.73
CA SER A 24 -7.47 11.34 1.62
C SER A 24 -8.44 12.48 1.94
N ALA A 25 -9.56 12.18 2.62
CA ALA A 25 -10.55 13.15 3.08
C ALA A 25 -10.01 14.13 4.14
N GLN A 26 -8.86 13.85 4.75
CA GLN A 26 -8.23 14.77 5.69
C GLN A 26 -7.60 15.96 4.98
N THR A 27 -7.79 17.16 5.54
CA THR A 27 -7.16 18.39 5.07
C THR A 27 -5.64 18.24 4.98
N GLY A 28 -5.02 19.00 4.06
CA GLY A 28 -3.57 18.93 3.84
C GLY A 28 -2.75 19.19 5.10
N THR A 29 -3.25 20.06 5.98
CA THR A 29 -2.62 20.38 7.27
C THR A 29 -2.76 19.24 8.29
N ALA A 30 -3.94 18.62 8.38
CA ALA A 30 -4.19 17.50 9.29
C ALA A 30 -3.33 16.28 8.92
N SER A 31 -3.30 15.92 7.64
CA SER A 31 -2.46 14.81 7.15
C SER A 31 -0.98 15.09 7.32
N SER A 32 -0.52 16.31 7.02
CA SER A 32 0.88 16.68 7.24
C SER A 32 1.28 16.59 8.71
N LYS A 33 0.39 16.98 9.64
CA LYS A 33 0.61 16.84 11.09
C LYS A 33 0.70 15.38 11.53
N LEU A 34 -0.12 14.49 10.98
CA LEU A 34 -0.05 13.05 11.26
C LEU A 34 1.29 12.48 10.81
N SER A 35 1.69 12.72 9.56
CA SER A 35 3.00 12.28 9.04
C SER A 35 4.16 12.90 9.83
N TYR A 36 4.04 14.14 10.31
CA TYR A 36 5.04 14.78 11.17
C TYR A 36 5.20 14.04 12.50
N LYS A 37 4.10 13.66 13.13
CA LYS A 37 4.12 12.87 14.37
C LYS A 37 4.82 11.53 14.17
N VAL A 38 4.48 10.81 13.11
CA VAL A 38 5.13 9.53 12.75
C VAL A 38 6.62 9.75 12.47
N THR A 39 6.98 10.78 11.72
CA THR A 39 8.38 11.12 11.44
C THR A 39 9.16 11.38 12.71
N ARG A 40 8.60 12.14 13.67
CA ARG A 40 9.22 12.39 14.97
C ARG A 40 9.44 11.08 15.74
N GLN A 41 8.45 10.20 15.77
CA GLN A 41 8.57 8.89 16.43
C GLN A 41 9.69 8.04 15.81
N VAL A 42 9.79 8.00 14.48
CA VAL A 42 10.86 7.27 13.77
C VAL A 42 12.23 7.87 14.09
N VAL A 43 12.38 9.20 14.04
CA VAL A 43 13.65 9.87 14.33
C VAL A 43 14.07 9.67 15.78
N SER A 44 13.15 9.82 16.74
CA SER A 44 13.44 9.59 18.16
C SER A 44 13.75 8.12 18.47
N ALA A 45 13.07 7.17 17.81
CA ALA A 45 13.40 5.75 17.96
C ALA A 45 14.80 5.43 17.40
N ALA A 46 15.19 6.02 16.28
CA ALA A 46 16.50 5.86 15.69
C ALA A 46 17.61 6.49 16.55
N ASP A 47 17.36 7.68 17.10
CA ASP A 47 18.26 8.37 18.04
C ASP A 47 18.57 7.51 19.27
N ASN A 48 17.53 6.96 19.92
CA ASN A 48 17.68 6.06 21.05
C ASN A 48 18.35 4.73 20.68
N ALA A 49 18.09 4.18 19.49
CA ALA A 49 18.66 2.90 19.07
C ALA A 49 20.14 3.00 18.68
N LEU A 50 20.57 4.17 18.22
CA LEU A 50 21.93 4.45 17.74
C LEU A 50 22.76 5.27 18.75
N ASP A 51 22.19 5.64 19.89
CA ASP A 51 22.80 6.41 20.97
C ASP A 51 23.44 7.72 20.46
N LEU A 52 22.71 8.43 19.59
CA LEU A 52 23.23 9.63 18.89
C LEU A 52 23.11 10.92 19.72
N GLU A 53 22.40 10.87 20.86
CA GLU A 53 22.12 11.99 21.78
C GLU A 53 21.75 13.30 21.06
N LEU A 54 20.88 13.22 20.06
CA LEU A 54 20.55 14.37 19.22
C LEU A 54 19.79 15.45 20.01
N THR A 55 20.21 16.70 19.83
CA THR A 55 19.46 17.84 20.38
C THR A 55 18.11 18.02 19.67
N GLU A 56 17.13 18.62 20.35
CA GLU A 56 15.81 18.94 19.76
C GLU A 56 15.90 19.74 18.46
N GLN A 57 16.92 20.60 18.31
CA GLN A 57 17.15 21.35 17.07
C GLN A 57 17.59 20.44 15.91
N GLN A 58 18.46 19.45 16.18
CA GLN A 58 18.90 18.47 15.19
C GLN A 58 17.76 17.51 14.81
N VAL A 59 16.97 17.06 15.78
CA VAL A 59 15.77 16.24 15.56
C VAL A 59 14.79 16.95 14.63
N ASN A 60 14.46 18.21 14.91
CA ASN A 60 13.56 18.99 14.07
C ASN A 60 14.12 19.18 12.64
N ARG A 61 15.42 19.41 12.49
CA ARG A 61 16.07 19.49 11.17
C ARG A 61 15.98 18.17 10.41
N CYS A 62 16.16 17.02 11.08
CA CYS A 62 15.98 15.71 10.47
C CYS A 62 14.52 15.48 10.04
N ILE A 63 13.56 15.83 10.89
CA ILE A 63 12.13 15.70 10.56
C ILE A 63 11.78 16.49 9.30
N GLN A 64 12.22 17.75 9.18
CA GLN A 64 11.95 18.57 8.00
C GLN A 64 12.52 17.97 6.71
N LYS A 65 13.66 17.27 6.79
CA LYS A 65 14.25 16.59 5.62
C LYS A 65 13.52 15.30 5.26
N ILE A 66 13.05 14.54 6.25
CA ILE A 66 12.57 13.16 6.06
C ILE A 66 11.05 13.08 5.95
N HIS A 67 10.31 14.05 6.52
CA HIS A 67 8.84 14.06 6.57
C HIS A 67 8.18 13.82 5.20
N PHE A 68 8.68 14.49 4.17
CA PHE A 68 8.19 14.31 2.80
C PHE A 68 8.33 12.85 2.33
N TYR A 69 9.48 12.23 2.57
CA TYR A 69 9.74 10.84 2.18
C TYR A 69 8.87 9.86 2.97
N ILE A 70 8.71 10.06 4.28
CA ILE A 70 7.82 9.21 5.10
C ILE A 70 6.39 9.26 4.58
N ARG A 71 5.89 10.45 4.20
CA ARG A 71 4.57 10.57 3.60
C ARG A 71 4.47 9.81 2.27
N LYS A 72 5.48 9.87 1.40
CA LYS A 72 5.48 9.11 0.13
C LYS A 72 5.57 7.60 0.34
N ILE A 73 6.34 7.15 1.32
CA ILE A 73 6.43 5.73 1.68
C ILE A 73 5.11 5.24 2.27
N ALA A 74 4.41 6.07 3.05
CA ALA A 74 3.09 5.72 3.58
C ALA A 74 2.09 5.44 2.45
N HIS A 75 1.96 6.36 1.49
CA HIS A 75 1.09 6.15 0.33
C HIS A 75 1.51 4.95 -0.52
N PHE A 76 2.80 4.80 -0.80
CA PHE A 76 3.32 3.60 -1.47
C PHE A 76 2.91 2.31 -0.74
N THR A 77 2.99 2.29 0.59
CA THR A 77 2.63 1.13 1.43
C THR A 77 1.11 0.89 1.42
N GLU A 78 0.30 1.95 1.47
CA GLU A 78 -1.16 1.87 1.37
C GLU A 78 -1.59 1.16 0.07
N TYR A 79 -1.04 1.61 -1.06
CA TYR A 79 -1.35 1.02 -2.36
C TYR A 79 -0.72 -0.36 -2.57
N PHE A 80 0.43 -0.63 -1.96
CA PHE A 80 0.99 -1.99 -1.89
C PHE A 80 0.03 -2.95 -1.18
N LEU A 81 -0.47 -2.57 0.01
CA LEU A 81 -1.40 -3.40 0.79
C LEU A 81 -2.76 -3.55 0.09
N LEU A 82 -3.27 -2.49 -0.53
CA LEU A 82 -4.46 -2.56 -1.37
C LEU A 82 -4.26 -3.57 -2.51
N ALA A 83 -3.16 -3.46 -3.24
CA ALA A 83 -2.84 -4.34 -4.35
C ALA A 83 -2.68 -5.80 -3.93
N VAL A 84 -2.04 -6.08 -2.79
CA VAL A 84 -1.97 -7.43 -2.22
C VAL A 84 -3.39 -7.94 -1.90
N SER A 85 -4.20 -7.13 -1.23
CA SER A 85 -5.56 -7.47 -0.82
C SER A 85 -6.51 -7.72 -1.99
N VAL A 86 -6.30 -7.03 -3.12
CA VAL A 86 -7.04 -7.25 -4.37
C VAL A 86 -6.47 -8.46 -5.15
N SER A 87 -5.16 -8.63 -5.17
CA SER A 87 -4.51 -9.67 -5.99
C SER A 87 -4.69 -11.08 -5.44
N ILE A 88 -4.72 -11.26 -4.11
CA ILE A 88 -4.95 -12.56 -3.46
C ILE A 88 -6.29 -13.19 -3.92
N PRO A 89 -7.45 -12.51 -3.78
CA PRO A 89 -8.71 -13.08 -4.23
C PRO A 89 -8.70 -13.31 -5.73
N LEU A 90 -8.25 -12.36 -6.56
CA LEU A 90 -8.15 -12.56 -8.03
C LEU A 90 -7.35 -13.81 -8.40
N TYR A 91 -6.24 -14.08 -7.71
CA TYR A 91 -5.43 -15.27 -7.90
C TYR A 91 -6.16 -16.58 -7.53
N VAL A 92 -6.96 -16.55 -6.46
CA VAL A 92 -7.84 -17.66 -6.03
C VAL A 92 -8.95 -17.90 -7.06
N TYR A 93 -9.51 -16.85 -7.66
CA TYR A 93 -10.52 -16.93 -8.72
C TYR A 93 -9.99 -17.40 -10.07
N GLY A 94 -8.67 -17.55 -10.22
CA GLY A 94 -8.07 -18.10 -11.41
C GLY A 94 -7.40 -17.09 -12.34
N ILE A 95 -7.49 -15.80 -12.03
CA ILE A 95 -6.81 -14.74 -12.78
C ILE A 95 -5.33 -14.76 -12.40
N ARG A 96 -4.45 -15.04 -13.37
CA ARG A 96 -3.02 -15.30 -13.13
C ARG A 96 -2.14 -14.73 -14.24
N GLY A 97 -0.83 -14.74 -14.00
CA GLY A 97 0.16 -14.31 -14.98
C GLY A 97 -0.03 -12.85 -15.35
N ILE A 98 -0.01 -12.54 -16.64
CA ILE A 98 -0.19 -11.16 -17.13
C ILE A 98 -1.57 -10.61 -16.81
N TRP A 99 -2.62 -11.45 -16.83
CA TRP A 99 -3.98 -11.01 -16.53
C TRP A 99 -4.14 -10.54 -15.08
N LEU A 100 -3.41 -11.13 -14.13
CA LEU A 100 -3.41 -10.63 -12.75
C LEU A 100 -2.82 -9.21 -12.69
N VAL A 101 -1.70 -9.00 -13.40
CA VAL A 101 -1.02 -7.70 -13.45
C VAL A 101 -1.91 -6.64 -14.08
N LEU A 102 -2.54 -6.95 -15.21
CA LEU A 102 -3.42 -6.02 -15.91
C LEU A 102 -4.67 -5.70 -15.08
N THR A 103 -5.39 -6.70 -14.60
CA THR A 103 -6.66 -6.48 -13.90
C THR A 103 -6.44 -5.78 -12.56
N ALA A 104 -5.50 -6.26 -11.74
CA ALA A 104 -5.21 -5.62 -10.45
C ALA A 104 -4.56 -4.25 -10.64
N GLY A 105 -3.70 -4.09 -11.65
CA GLY A 105 -3.04 -2.83 -11.99
C GLY A 105 -4.04 -1.75 -12.40
N ILE A 106 -4.96 -2.06 -13.31
CA ILE A 106 -6.01 -1.12 -13.72
C ILE A 106 -6.88 -0.72 -12.52
N LEU A 107 -7.26 -1.67 -11.68
CA LEU A 107 -8.07 -1.38 -10.50
C LEU A 107 -7.34 -0.47 -9.50
N CYS A 108 -6.07 -0.78 -9.17
CA CYS A 108 -5.32 -0.01 -8.19
C CYS A 108 -4.91 1.38 -8.72
N SER A 109 -4.43 1.47 -9.96
CA SER A 109 -4.09 2.75 -10.59
C SER A 109 -5.33 3.61 -10.86
N GLY A 110 -6.46 2.99 -11.23
CA GLY A 110 -7.74 3.68 -11.32
C GLY A 110 -8.19 4.22 -9.96
N PHE A 111 -8.03 3.44 -8.90
CA PHE A 111 -8.32 3.90 -7.54
C PHE A 111 -7.39 5.04 -7.11
N ALA A 112 -6.10 4.99 -7.45
CA ALA A 112 -5.14 6.09 -7.19
C ALA A 112 -5.53 7.39 -7.89
N ALA A 113 -5.97 7.30 -9.15
CA ALA A 113 -6.47 8.46 -9.89
C ALA A 113 -7.78 9.01 -9.28
N LEU A 114 -8.69 8.14 -8.83
CA LEU A 114 -9.92 8.54 -8.15
C LEU A 114 -9.64 9.19 -6.79
N ASP A 115 -8.64 8.70 -6.06
CA ASP A 115 -8.24 9.27 -4.78
C ASP A 115 -7.66 10.68 -4.95
N GLU A 116 -6.75 10.88 -5.90
CA GLU A 116 -6.21 12.20 -6.21
C GLU A 116 -7.28 13.17 -6.75
N PHE A 117 -8.24 12.65 -7.52
CA PHE A 117 -9.42 13.42 -7.92
C PHE A 117 -10.27 13.81 -6.69
N HIS A 118 -10.47 12.92 -5.73
CA HIS A 118 -11.17 13.23 -4.48
C HIS A 118 -10.43 14.31 -3.67
N GLN A 119 -9.09 14.25 -3.60
CA GLN A 119 -8.27 15.24 -2.90
C GLN A 119 -8.43 16.66 -3.46
N LEU A 120 -8.79 16.84 -4.74
CA LEU A 120 -9.09 18.17 -5.31
C LEU A 120 -10.24 18.88 -4.60
N PHE A 121 -11.16 18.13 -3.99
CA PHE A 121 -12.30 18.69 -3.27
C PHE A 121 -11.98 18.95 -1.78
N VAL A 122 -10.79 18.60 -1.32
CA VAL A 122 -10.36 18.73 0.07
C VAL A 122 -9.48 19.96 0.25
N GLN A 123 -9.77 20.77 1.26
CA GLN A 123 -9.05 22.02 1.49
C GLN A 123 -7.57 21.80 1.79
N GLY A 124 -6.71 22.55 1.09
CA GLY A 124 -5.25 22.51 1.27
C GLY A 124 -4.58 21.26 0.70
N ARG A 125 -5.30 20.48 -0.11
CA ARG A 125 -4.77 19.38 -0.93
C ARG A 125 -4.75 19.82 -2.40
N GLY A 126 -3.85 19.23 -3.17
CA GLY A 126 -3.79 19.41 -4.62
C GLY A 126 -3.46 18.09 -5.27
N ALA A 127 -4.06 17.82 -6.42
CA ALA A 127 -3.77 16.61 -7.17
C ALA A 127 -2.36 16.68 -7.78
N SER A 128 -1.65 15.58 -7.72
CA SER A 128 -0.30 15.42 -8.23
C SER A 128 -0.21 14.13 -9.02
N VAL A 129 0.09 14.24 -10.32
CA VAL A 129 0.35 13.06 -11.16
C VAL A 129 1.52 12.24 -10.63
N ARG A 130 2.47 12.88 -9.94
CA ARG A 130 3.59 12.18 -9.30
C ARG A 130 3.11 11.26 -8.17
N ASP A 131 2.02 11.60 -7.50
CA ASP A 131 1.48 10.83 -6.39
C ASP A 131 0.81 9.58 -6.93
N VAL A 132 -0.03 9.73 -7.98
CA VAL A 132 -0.59 8.60 -8.74
C VAL A 132 0.48 7.62 -9.24
N ILE A 133 1.62 8.13 -9.73
CA ILE A 133 2.73 7.30 -10.20
C ILE A 133 3.37 6.52 -9.05
N ILE A 134 3.67 7.18 -7.93
CA ILE A 134 4.28 6.53 -6.76
C ILE A 134 3.34 5.44 -6.21
N ASP A 135 2.06 5.75 -6.12
CA ASP A 135 1.03 4.84 -5.64
C ASP A 135 0.84 3.64 -6.58
N SER A 136 0.86 3.90 -7.89
CA SER A 136 0.84 2.85 -8.90
C SER A 136 2.10 1.96 -8.86
N CYS A 137 3.27 2.52 -8.56
CA CYS A 137 4.48 1.73 -8.31
C CYS A 137 4.33 0.83 -7.07
N GLY A 138 3.77 1.36 -5.98
CA GLY A 138 3.45 0.58 -4.77
C GLY A 138 2.51 -0.57 -5.08
N ALA A 139 1.45 -0.29 -5.83
CA ALA A 139 0.51 -1.31 -6.29
C ALA A 139 1.19 -2.37 -7.16
N LEU A 140 2.02 -1.97 -8.12
CA LEU A 140 2.75 -2.89 -9.00
C LEU A 140 3.63 -3.85 -8.19
N VAL A 141 4.38 -3.34 -7.22
CA VAL A 141 5.20 -4.16 -6.32
C VAL A 141 4.34 -5.15 -5.52
N GLY A 142 3.18 -4.71 -5.02
CA GLY A 142 2.21 -5.59 -4.33
C GLY A 142 1.66 -6.71 -5.22
N ILE A 143 1.34 -6.41 -6.48
CA ILE A 143 0.85 -7.41 -7.43
C ILE A 143 1.94 -8.43 -7.76
N LEU A 144 3.17 -7.96 -8.02
CA LEU A 144 4.31 -8.83 -8.31
C LEU A 144 4.65 -9.71 -7.10
N PHE A 145 4.56 -9.17 -5.89
CA PHE A 145 4.70 -9.94 -4.66
C PHE A 145 3.71 -11.10 -4.62
N VAL A 146 2.40 -10.85 -4.78
CA VAL A 146 1.39 -11.93 -4.79
C VAL A 146 1.63 -12.91 -5.93
N ARG A 147 2.04 -12.45 -7.11
CA ARG A 147 2.35 -13.31 -8.25
C ARG A 147 3.50 -14.28 -7.95
N ILE A 148 4.60 -13.79 -7.40
CA ILE A 148 5.78 -14.59 -7.06
C ILE A 148 5.44 -15.59 -5.97
N PHE A 149 4.86 -15.14 -4.85
CA PHE A 149 4.49 -16.01 -3.74
C PHE A 149 3.44 -17.05 -4.15
N GLY A 150 2.43 -16.65 -4.93
CA GLY A 150 1.41 -17.56 -5.44
C GLY A 150 1.97 -18.61 -6.41
N TYR A 151 3.00 -18.27 -7.20
CA TYR A 151 3.71 -19.22 -8.06
C TYR A 151 4.55 -20.20 -7.24
N ILE A 152 5.36 -19.71 -6.31
CA ILE A 152 6.20 -20.53 -5.42
C ILE A 152 5.33 -21.49 -4.61
N PHE A 153 4.27 -21.00 -3.97
CA PHE A 153 3.38 -21.83 -3.16
C PHE A 153 2.76 -22.98 -3.96
N ARG A 154 2.36 -22.72 -5.21
CA ARG A 154 1.83 -23.77 -6.11
C ARG A 154 2.90 -24.81 -6.45
N LYS A 155 4.09 -24.36 -6.85
CA LYS A 155 5.21 -25.23 -7.25
C LYS A 155 5.73 -26.08 -6.09
N THR A 156 5.91 -25.50 -4.91
CA THR A 156 6.53 -26.17 -3.77
C THR A 156 5.57 -27.07 -3.01
N ILE A 157 4.28 -26.71 -2.90
CA ILE A 157 3.32 -27.50 -2.10
C ILE A 157 2.46 -28.43 -2.96
N PHE A 158 1.88 -27.94 -4.06
CA PHE A 158 0.89 -28.72 -4.81
C PHE A 158 1.50 -29.65 -5.86
N GLU A 159 2.62 -29.28 -6.47
CA GLU A 159 3.31 -30.14 -7.46
C GLU A 159 3.83 -31.46 -6.87
N PRO A 160 4.46 -31.51 -5.68
CA PRO A 160 4.87 -32.78 -5.09
C PRO A 160 3.70 -33.62 -4.56
N LEU A 161 2.60 -33.01 -4.10
CA LEU A 161 1.41 -33.76 -3.64
C LEU A 161 0.75 -34.56 -4.77
N HIS A 162 0.71 -34.01 -5.99
CA HIS A 162 0.16 -34.72 -7.15
C HIS A 162 1.07 -35.89 -7.58
N LYS A 163 2.39 -35.75 -7.48
CA LYS A 163 3.33 -36.83 -7.82
C LYS A 163 3.29 -38.02 -6.85
N HIS A 164 2.82 -37.84 -5.63
CA HIS A 164 2.69 -38.92 -4.64
C HIS A 164 1.32 -39.60 -4.63
N SER A 165 0.33 -39.05 -5.34
CA SER A 165 -1.03 -39.60 -5.43
C SER A 165 -1.29 -40.43 -6.70
N ILE A 166 -0.24 -40.74 -7.46
CA ILE A 166 -0.25 -41.60 -8.66
C ILE A 166 0.66 -42.79 -8.37
#